data_AF-A0AAE7AMC8-F1
#
_entry.id   AF-A0AAE7AMC8-F1
#
_cell.length_a   1.000
_cell.length_b   1.000
_cell.length_c   1.000
_cell.angle_alpha   90.00
_cell.angle_beta   90.00
_cell.angle_gamma   90.00
#
_symmetry.space_group_name_H-M   'P 1'
#
loop_
_entity.id
_entity.type
_entity.pdbx_description
1 polymer ?
#
loop_
_entity_poly.entity_id
_entity_poly.type
_entity_poly.pdbx_seq_one_letter_code
_entity_poly.pdbx_strand_id
1 'polypeptide(L)' 'MIFNRELHFEVEFATPSQVGNPTSDYYTFTISGATATVYTLIATAKGSQSNDSGCTTLTLNKADTKTPSDCWK' A
#
# COMPACT_ATOMS: atom_id res chain seq x y z
N MET A 1 18.30 30.05 -29.00
CA MET A 1 18.70 28.64 -28.83
C MET A 1 17.58 27.92 -28.12
N ILE A 2 16.88 27.06 -28.85
CA ILE A 2 15.81 26.20 -28.36
C ILE A 2 16.51 24.99 -27.73
N PHE A 3 16.56 24.90 -26.40
CA PHE A 3 16.93 23.65 -25.74
C PHE A 3 15.68 22.82 -25.55
N ASN A 4 15.45 21.97 -26.54
CA ASN A 4 14.58 20.82 -26.54
C ASN A 4 15.09 19.86 -25.45
N ARG A 5 14.67 20.06 -24.19
CA ARG A 5 15.01 19.15 -23.08
C ARG A 5 13.93 18.08 -23.02
N GLU A 6 14.41 16.85 -23.06
CA GLU A 6 13.71 15.59 -23.19
C GLU A 6 12.33 15.54 -22.53
N LEU A 7 11.45 14.80 -23.22
CA LEU A 7 10.45 13.91 -22.65
C LEU A 7 11.00 13.23 -21.39
N HIS A 8 10.92 13.90 -20.24
CA HIS A 8 11.04 13.24 -18.95
C HIS A 8 9.71 12.52 -18.76
N PHE A 9 9.63 11.34 -19.36
CA PHE A 9 8.85 10.23 -18.84
C PHE A 9 9.44 9.81 -17.49
N GLU A 10 9.50 10.74 -16.55
CA GLU A 10 9.44 10.39 -15.15
C GLU A 10 7.96 10.08 -14.97
N VAL A 11 7.56 8.82 -15.17
CA VAL A 11 6.25 8.39 -14.67
C VAL A 11 6.37 8.55 -13.18
N GLU A 12 5.94 9.72 -12.74
CA GLU A 12 5.82 10.12 -11.38
C GLU A 12 4.69 9.27 -10.78
N PHE A 13 4.97 7.99 -10.52
CA PHE A 13 4.27 7.27 -9.46
C PHE A 13 4.84 7.79 -8.12
N ALA A 14 4.86 9.11 -7.91
CA ALA A 14 5.48 9.71 -6.73
C ALA A 14 4.68 9.49 -5.46
N THR A 15 3.42 9.04 -5.58
CA THR A 15 2.59 8.76 -4.42
C THR A 15 1.85 7.43 -4.58
N PRO A 16 1.89 6.56 -3.57
CA PRO A 16 1.03 5.38 -3.51
C PRO A 16 -0.47 5.63 -3.78
N SER A 17 -0.97 6.86 -3.61
CA SER A 17 -2.33 7.26 -4.01
C SER A 17 -2.62 7.18 -5.52
N GLN A 18 -1.60 7.20 -6.38
CA GLN A 18 -1.77 7.13 -7.85
C GLN A 18 -1.94 5.69 -8.37
N VAL A 19 -1.59 4.68 -7.57
CA VAL A 19 -1.67 3.26 -7.97
C VAL A 19 -3.10 2.72 -7.81
N GLY A 20 -3.96 3.45 -7.08
CA GLY A 20 -5.29 2.98 -6.71
C GLY A 20 -5.24 1.86 -5.67
N ASN A 21 -6.34 1.68 -4.94
CA ASN A 21 -6.49 0.54 -4.03
C ASN A 21 -7.25 -0.58 -4.75
N PRO A 22 -6.83 -1.85 -4.62
CA PRO A 22 -7.61 -2.96 -5.14
C PRO A 22 -8.95 -3.05 -4.39
N THR A 23 -9.98 -3.51 -5.08
CA THR A 23 -11.26 -3.84 -4.44
C THR A 23 -11.20 -5.26 -3.89
N SER A 24 -11.74 -5.45 -2.68
CA SER A 24 -11.89 -6.76 -2.05
C SER A 24 -13.21 -6.78 -1.29
N ASP A 25 -13.84 -7.94 -1.13
CA ASP A 25 -15.01 -8.12 -0.25
C ASP A 25 -14.62 -8.29 1.22
N TYR A 26 -13.34 -8.57 1.48
CA TYR A 26 -12.84 -8.99 2.78
C TYR A 26 -11.96 -7.95 3.46
N TYR A 27 -11.36 -7.05 2.68
CA TYR A 27 -10.45 -6.03 3.21
C TYR A 27 -10.67 -4.67 2.54
N THR A 28 -10.44 -3.62 3.31
CA THR A 28 -10.25 -2.26 2.83
C THR A 28 -8.76 -1.94 2.88
N PHE A 29 -8.20 -1.48 1.76
CA PHE A 29 -6.79 -1.16 1.66
C PHE A 29 -6.55 0.35 1.77
N THR A 30 -5.53 0.72 2.53
CA THR A 30 -5.04 2.09 2.64
C THR A 30 -3.52 2.11 2.67
N ILE A 31 -2.93 3.28 2.43
CA ILE A 31 -1.48 3.46 2.43
C ILE A 31 -1.13 4.64 3.33
N SER A 32 -0.14 4.45 4.18
CA SER A 32 0.41 5.48 5.07
C SER A 32 1.88 5.76 4.76
N GLY A 33 2.32 6.99 5.04
CA GLY A 33 3.71 7.42 4.86
C GLY A 33 4.19 7.45 3.41
N ALA A 34 3.25 7.59 2.47
CA ALA A 34 3.34 7.34 1.03
C ALA A 34 4.40 8.21 0.30
N THR A 35 5.66 7.78 0.31
CA THR A 35 6.80 8.39 -0.40
C THR A 35 7.51 7.34 -1.27
N ALA A 36 8.50 7.76 -2.07
CA ALA A 36 9.28 6.84 -2.90
C ALA A 36 10.05 5.76 -2.10
N THR A 37 10.44 6.04 -0.85
CA THR A 37 11.31 5.17 -0.04
C THR A 37 10.68 4.73 1.28
N VAL A 38 9.54 5.29 1.65
CA VAL A 38 8.79 4.93 2.86
C VAL A 38 7.34 4.73 2.46
N TYR A 39 6.75 3.62 2.87
CA TYR A 39 5.31 3.42 2.86
C TYR A 39 4.95 2.24 3.77
N THR A 40 3.70 2.21 4.22
CA THR A 40 3.06 1.06 4.85
C THR A 40 1.70 0.82 4.20
N LEU A 41 1.53 -0.37 3.62
CA LEU A 41 0.26 -0.89 3.15
C LEU A 41 -0.51 -1.41 4.36
N ILE A 42 -1.79 -1.08 4.44
CA ILE A 42 -2.67 -1.45 5.54
C ILE A 42 -3.91 -2.12 4.94
N ALA A 43 -4.20 -3.35 5.37
CA ALA A 43 -5.43 -4.06 5.06
C ALA A 43 -6.27 -4.16 6.33
N THR A 44 -7.44 -3.53 6.32
CA THR A 44 -8.42 -3.58 7.42
C THR A 44 -9.55 -4.54 7.07
N ALA A 45 -9.75 -5.54 7.91
CA ALA A 45 -10.77 -6.56 7.71
C ALA A 45 -12.18 -5.98 7.66
N LYS A 46 -13.02 -6.57 6.82
CA LYS A 46 -14.47 -6.34 6.74
C LYS A 46 -15.19 -7.66 6.44
N GLY A 47 -16.50 -7.66 6.64
CA GLY A 47 -17.31 -8.86 6.42
C GLY A 47 -16.85 -10.01 7.32
N SER A 48 -16.67 -11.20 6.74
CA SER A 48 -16.28 -12.40 7.51
C SER A 48 -14.89 -12.30 8.16
N GLN A 49 -13.97 -11.51 7.58
CA GLN A 49 -12.62 -11.32 8.11
C GLN A 49 -12.60 -10.52 9.41
N SER A 50 -13.68 -9.80 9.76
CA SER A 50 -13.81 -9.16 11.08
C SER A 50 -13.81 -10.18 12.24
N ASN A 51 -14.00 -11.47 11.95
CA ASN A 51 -13.97 -12.55 12.94
C ASN A 51 -12.56 -13.13 13.18
N ASP A 52 -11.56 -12.74 12.37
CA ASP A 52 -10.18 -13.22 12.51
C ASP A 52 -9.50 -12.45 13.64
N SER A 53 -9.89 -12.79 14.88
CA SER A 53 -9.45 -12.11 16.10
C SER A 53 -7.92 -12.07 16.18
N GLY A 54 -7.37 -10.87 16.35
CA GLY A 54 -5.93 -10.62 16.32
C GLY A 54 -5.33 -10.38 14.93
N CYS A 55 -6.07 -10.64 13.84
CA CYS A 55 -5.63 -10.46 12.46
C CYS A 55 -6.50 -9.48 11.65
N THR A 56 -7.33 -8.68 12.33
CA THR A 56 -8.27 -7.74 11.68
C THR A 56 -7.61 -6.52 11.04
N THR A 57 -6.32 -6.28 11.34
CA THR A 57 -5.51 -5.28 10.65
C THR A 57 -4.16 -5.88 10.33
N LEU A 58 -3.83 -5.94 9.04
CA LEU A 58 -2.57 -6.45 8.53
C LEU A 58 -1.78 -5.30 7.92
N THR A 59 -0.48 -5.24 8.19
CA THR A 59 0.41 -4.22 7.62
C THR A 59 1.63 -4.82 6.95
N LEU A 60 2.04 -4.22 5.83
CA LEU A 60 3.28 -4.53 5.10
C LEU A 60 4.00 -3.23 4.77
N ASN A 61 5.27 -3.08 5.18
CA ASN A 61 6.06 -1.88 4.87
C ASN A 61 7.03 -2.11 3.69
N LYS A 62 7.72 -1.03 3.27
CA LYS A 62 8.74 -1.06 2.19
C LYS A 62 9.87 -2.07 2.39
N ALA A 63 10.14 -2.45 3.65
CA ALA A 63 11.17 -3.41 4.05
C ALA A 63 10.62 -4.84 4.25
N ASP A 64 9.44 -5.12 3.69
CA ASP A 64 8.75 -6.41 3.76
C ASP A 64 8.39 -6.90 5.18
N THR A 65 8.40 -5.99 6.16
CA THR A 65 7.98 -6.29 7.54
C THR A 65 6.47 -6.44 7.59
N LYS A 66 6.02 -7.60 8.07
CA LYS A 66 4.62 -8.02 8.16
C LYS A 66 4.16 -8.03 9.60
N THR A 67 3.02 -7.40 9.89
CA THR A 67 2.46 -7.35 11.25
C THR A 67 0.95 -7.63 11.19
N PRO A 68 0.39 -8.36 12.17
CA PRO A 68 1.07 -9.14 13.23
C PRO A 68 1.70 -10.41 12.66
N SER A 69 2.89 -10.81 13.12
CA SER A 69 3.65 -11.94 12.56
C SER A 69 2.84 -13.24 12.48
N ASP A 70 2.00 -13.49 13.48
CA ASP A 70 1.25 -14.75 13.61
C ASP A 70 0.15 -14.91 12.56
N CYS A 71 -0.21 -13.82 11.89
CA CYS A 71 -1.24 -13.77 10.85
C CYS A 71 -0.71 -14.04 9.43
N TRP A 72 0.62 -14.09 9.25
CA TRP A 72 1.27 -14.24 7.93
C TRP A 72 2.01 -15.58 7.85
N LYS A 73 1.25 -16.67 7.66
CA LYS A 73 1.76 -18.04 7.54
C LYS A 73 1.79 -18.54 6.10
#